data_AF-A0A495VYD3-F1
#
_entry.id   AF-A0A495VYD3-F1
#
_cell.length_a   1.000
_cell.length_b   1.000
_cell.length_c   1.000
_cell.angle_alpha   90.00
_cell.angle_beta   90.00
_cell.angle_gamma   90.00
#
_symmetry.space_group_name_H-M   'P 1'
#
loop_
_entity.id
_entity.type
_entity.pdbx_description
1 polymer ?
#
loop_
_entity_poly.entity_id
_entity_poly.type
_entity_poly.pdbx_seq_one_letter_code
_entity_poly.pdbx_strand_id
1 'polypeptide(L)'
;MSELDVMNEPESATGSRRGEKLLKVENLSVDFPTEDGVVHAVRDVSFTLGAGEVLGIVGESGSGKSVSSMAIMGLLPKTARIGGSIKFKDRELVGLTYKQMQPVRGNGIAMIFQDPMTSLNPVYTVGWQLAEAYLAHHDVSKKAAWAKAVEALELVGIPQPDRRASQYPHEFSGGMRQRAMIAMAIINDPDVIVADEPTTALDVTVQAQILDTLLRIRDETSAGIMIITHDLGVVAGMVDRVQVMYGGTVVEQGAVDEVFEAQRMPYTVGLLGSIPNPQLLGKRLTPIKGAPPSLMNLPKGCSFSPRCPLAIDECRETEPALLETDRHGHFARCHRSGYLATIEQPQKLFAHEEIGVVENPAALTMADPDIPVAEDLEDVEARLHEEESSTS
;
A
#
# COMPACT_ATOMS: atom_id res chain seq x y z
N MET A 1 21.23 -61.26 -1.18
CA MET A 1 22.25 -60.58 -2.01
C MET A 1 21.55 -60.28 -3.32
N SER A 2 20.80 -59.17 -3.34
CA SER A 2 21.15 -57.89 -4.02
C SER A 2 20.92 -58.02 -5.52
N GLU A 3 20.13 -57.17 -6.19
CA GLU A 3 20.13 -55.71 -6.12
C GLU A 3 18.71 -55.13 -6.29
N LEU A 4 18.49 -54.03 -5.58
CA LEU A 4 17.27 -53.24 -5.53
C LEU A 4 17.23 -52.24 -6.69
N ASP A 5 16.04 -52.08 -7.26
CA ASP A 5 15.62 -50.97 -8.09
C ASP A 5 15.85 -49.63 -7.36
N VAL A 6 16.68 -48.78 -7.94
CA VAL A 6 16.81 -47.38 -7.54
C VAL A 6 15.68 -46.61 -8.22
N MET A 7 14.57 -46.47 -7.49
CA MET A 7 13.52 -45.52 -7.83
C MET A 7 14.04 -44.10 -7.63
N ASN A 8 13.91 -43.28 -8.67
CA ASN A 8 14.10 -41.83 -8.61
C ASN A 8 13.16 -41.22 -7.56
N GLU A 9 13.73 -40.65 -6.50
CA GLU A 9 13.04 -39.74 -5.60
C GLU A 9 12.73 -38.41 -6.33
N PRO A 10 11.62 -37.72 -6.02
CA PRO A 10 11.39 -36.38 -6.52
C PRO A 10 12.39 -35.43 -5.87
N GLU A 11 13.26 -34.81 -6.67
CA GLU A 11 14.13 -33.71 -6.23
C GLU A 11 13.28 -32.63 -5.55
N SER A 12 13.51 -32.46 -4.24
CA SER A 12 12.98 -31.35 -3.48
C SER A 12 13.57 -30.05 -4.03
N ALA A 13 12.80 -29.31 -4.82
CA ALA A 13 13.14 -27.97 -5.28
C ALA A 13 13.03 -26.95 -4.13
N THR A 14 13.88 -27.08 -3.11
CA THR A 14 14.15 -26.03 -2.12
C THR A 14 15.37 -25.23 -2.57
N GLY A 15 15.30 -24.68 -3.78
CA GLY A 15 16.17 -23.59 -4.19
C GLY A 15 15.62 -22.29 -3.60
N SER A 16 16.46 -21.51 -2.92
CA SER A 16 16.10 -20.18 -2.42
C SER A 16 15.55 -19.33 -3.57
N ARG A 17 14.23 -19.11 -3.63
CA ARG A 17 13.55 -18.25 -4.62
C ARG A 17 13.88 -16.76 -4.44
N ARG A 18 14.71 -16.42 -3.44
CA ARG A 18 15.00 -15.05 -3.03
C ARG A 18 15.64 -14.29 -4.20
N GLY A 19 14.93 -13.28 -4.72
CA GLY A 19 15.35 -12.46 -5.86
C GLY A 19 14.69 -12.81 -7.20
N GLU A 20 13.89 -13.88 -7.29
CA GLU A 20 13.00 -14.11 -8.44
C GLU A 20 11.95 -13.00 -8.49
N LYS A 21 11.81 -12.32 -9.63
CA LYS A 21 10.77 -11.29 -9.83
C LYS A 21 9.43 -11.98 -10.10
N LEU A 22 8.56 -11.97 -9.10
CA LEU A 22 7.23 -12.59 -9.20
C LEU A 22 6.25 -11.70 -9.95
N LEU A 23 6.24 -10.40 -9.65
CA LEU A 23 5.35 -9.43 -10.28
C LEU A 23 6.18 -8.29 -10.88
N LYS A 24 5.86 -7.91 -12.10
CA LYS A 24 6.44 -6.76 -12.80
C LYS A 24 5.32 -5.92 -13.41
N VAL A 25 5.23 -4.68 -12.97
CA VAL A 25 4.29 -3.67 -13.46
C VAL A 25 5.11 -2.61 -14.19
N GLU A 26 4.77 -2.36 -15.46
CA GLU A 26 5.47 -1.39 -16.31
C GLU A 26 4.47 -0.41 -16.91
N ASN A 27 4.68 0.87 -16.64
CA ASN A 27 3.95 2.00 -17.22
C ASN A 27 2.43 1.86 -17.09
N LEU A 28 1.96 1.30 -15.97
CA LEU A 28 0.55 1.06 -15.71
C LEU A 28 -0.20 2.40 -15.71
N SER A 29 -1.21 2.49 -16.56
CA SER A 29 -2.15 3.60 -16.59
C SER A 29 -3.57 3.07 -16.54
N VAL A 30 -4.44 3.68 -15.75
CA VAL A 30 -5.84 3.28 -15.61
C VAL A 30 -6.73 4.52 -15.70
N ASP A 31 -7.56 4.54 -16.74
CA ASP A 31 -8.51 5.61 -17.00
C ASP A 31 -9.95 5.11 -16.83
N PHE A 32 -10.79 5.90 -16.18
CA PHE A 32 -12.23 5.67 -16.11
C PHE A 32 -12.98 6.75 -16.90
N PRO A 33 -13.55 6.41 -18.07
CA PRO A 33 -14.48 7.30 -18.77
C PRO A 33 -15.76 7.46 -17.95
N THR A 34 -16.11 8.69 -17.59
CA THR A 34 -17.37 9.08 -16.96
C THR A 34 -18.12 10.07 -17.86
N GLU A 35 -19.35 10.44 -17.49
CA GLU A 35 -20.12 11.46 -18.24
C GLU A 35 -19.47 12.85 -18.15
N ASP A 36 -18.84 13.17 -17.02
CA ASP A 36 -18.21 14.46 -16.75
C ASP A 36 -16.78 14.60 -17.29
N GLY A 37 -16.16 13.49 -17.73
CA GLY A 37 -14.79 13.50 -18.22
C GLY A 37 -14.08 12.15 -18.06
N VAL A 38 -12.76 12.15 -18.19
CA VAL A 38 -11.95 10.95 -17.95
C VAL A 38 -11.22 11.12 -16.63
N VAL A 39 -11.39 10.17 -15.71
CA VAL A 39 -10.64 10.12 -14.46
C VAL A 39 -9.35 9.32 -14.71
N HIS A 40 -8.20 9.99 -14.59
CA HIS A 40 -6.88 9.39 -14.74
C HIS A 40 -6.40 8.85 -13.39
N ALA A 41 -6.95 7.70 -12.98
CA ALA A 41 -6.77 7.18 -11.62
C ALA A 41 -5.35 6.67 -11.34
N VAL A 42 -4.69 6.11 -12.35
CA VAL A 42 -3.29 5.67 -12.27
C VAL A 42 -2.58 6.14 -13.53
N ARG A 43 -1.40 6.73 -13.39
CA ARG A 43 -0.63 7.36 -14.46
C ARG A 43 0.82 6.88 -14.38
N ASP A 44 1.24 6.09 -15.36
CA ASP A 44 2.63 5.66 -15.56
C ASP A 44 3.32 5.06 -14.30
N VAL A 45 2.63 4.16 -13.62
CA VAL A 45 3.14 3.50 -12.41
C VAL A 45 3.95 2.25 -12.80
N SER A 46 5.17 2.14 -12.27
CA SER A 46 6.04 1.00 -12.51
C SER A 46 6.66 0.49 -11.21
N PHE A 47 6.70 -0.84 -11.05
CA PHE A 47 7.38 -1.50 -9.93
C PHE A 47 7.62 -2.98 -10.20
N THR A 48 8.47 -3.58 -9.37
CA THR A 48 8.65 -5.02 -9.29
C THR A 48 8.45 -5.48 -7.85
N LEU A 49 8.01 -6.72 -7.70
CA LEU A 49 7.95 -7.42 -6.43
C LEU A 49 8.61 -8.80 -6.59
N GLY A 50 9.62 -9.05 -5.78
CA GLY A 50 10.34 -10.31 -5.71
C GLY A 50 9.75 -11.30 -4.71
N ALA A 51 10.15 -12.56 -4.80
CA ALA A 51 9.81 -13.57 -3.81
C ALA A 51 10.44 -13.23 -2.45
N GLY A 52 9.61 -13.25 -1.41
CA GLY A 52 9.98 -12.86 -0.04
C GLY A 52 10.21 -11.35 0.17
N GLU A 53 10.01 -10.52 -0.85
CA GLU A 53 10.02 -9.05 -0.71
C GLU A 53 8.66 -8.57 -0.18
N VAL A 54 8.69 -7.53 0.64
CA VAL A 54 7.52 -6.78 1.07
C VAL A 54 7.60 -5.36 0.50
N LEU A 55 6.67 -5.01 -0.38
CA LEU A 55 6.53 -3.68 -0.97
C LEU A 55 5.35 -2.93 -0.34
N GLY A 56 5.63 -1.78 0.28
CA GLY A 56 4.60 -0.85 0.72
C GLY A 56 4.19 0.11 -0.40
N ILE A 57 2.90 0.25 -0.67
CA ILE A 57 2.33 1.32 -1.51
C ILE A 57 1.49 2.22 -0.61
N VAL A 58 1.92 3.47 -0.48
CA VAL A 58 1.35 4.42 0.49
C VAL A 58 0.92 5.73 -0.14
N GLY A 59 0.07 6.47 0.55
CA GLY A 59 -0.41 7.79 0.13
C GLY A 59 -1.84 8.07 0.58
N GLU A 60 -2.29 9.31 0.38
CA GLU A 60 -3.63 9.77 0.73
C GLU A 60 -4.72 8.96 -0.03
N SER A 61 -5.96 9.01 0.47
CA SER A 61 -7.10 8.41 -0.22
C SER A 61 -7.25 9.01 -1.64
N GLY A 62 -7.61 8.17 -2.61
CA GLY A 62 -7.74 8.59 -4.01
C GLY A 62 -6.41 8.75 -4.77
N SER A 63 -5.25 8.38 -4.20
CA SER A 63 -3.96 8.47 -4.92
C SER A 63 -3.73 7.39 -5.98
N GLY A 64 -4.62 6.41 -6.13
CA GLY A 64 -4.55 5.35 -7.15
C GLY A 64 -4.14 3.96 -6.62
N LYS A 65 -3.82 3.81 -5.33
CA LYS A 65 -3.29 2.55 -4.74
C LYS A 65 -4.20 1.33 -4.96
N SER A 66 -5.47 1.43 -4.54
CA SER A 66 -6.44 0.33 -4.71
C SER A 66 -6.82 0.10 -6.17
N VAL A 67 -6.71 1.12 -7.03
CA VAL A 67 -6.90 0.94 -8.47
C VAL A 67 -5.75 0.12 -9.06
N SER A 68 -4.51 0.33 -8.62
CA SER A 68 -3.35 -0.47 -9.00
C SER A 68 -3.49 -1.94 -8.57
N SER A 69 -3.93 -2.22 -7.34
CA SER A 69 -4.18 -3.61 -6.89
C SER A 69 -5.29 -4.29 -7.69
N MET A 70 -6.41 -3.61 -7.91
CA MET A 70 -7.51 -4.14 -8.72
C MET A 70 -7.11 -4.37 -10.18
N ALA A 71 -6.21 -3.54 -10.73
CA ALA A 71 -5.66 -3.75 -12.08
C ALA A 71 -4.87 -5.06 -12.16
N ILE A 72 -3.99 -5.31 -11.18
CA ILE A 72 -3.21 -6.56 -11.09
C ILE A 72 -4.13 -7.77 -11.02
N MET A 73 -5.18 -7.69 -10.23
CA MET A 73 -6.15 -8.77 -10.08
C MET A 73 -7.11 -8.89 -11.27
N GLY A 74 -7.13 -7.93 -12.20
CA GLY A 74 -8.10 -7.87 -13.30
C GLY A 74 -9.56 -7.72 -12.81
N LEU A 75 -9.76 -7.01 -11.70
CA LEU A 75 -11.05 -6.80 -11.04
C LEU A 75 -11.66 -5.42 -11.34
N LEU A 76 -10.99 -4.61 -12.15
CA LEU A 76 -11.52 -3.34 -12.61
C LEU A 76 -12.82 -3.51 -13.41
N PRO A 77 -13.75 -2.54 -13.35
CA PRO A 77 -14.97 -2.56 -14.15
C PRO A 77 -14.63 -2.53 -15.64
N LYS A 78 -15.51 -3.11 -16.47
CA LYS A 78 -15.32 -3.20 -17.94
C LYS A 78 -15.18 -1.84 -18.65
N THR A 79 -15.62 -0.77 -18.00
CA THR A 79 -15.51 0.60 -18.50
C THR A 79 -14.10 1.16 -18.37
N ALA A 80 -13.28 0.62 -17.46
CA ALA A 80 -11.91 1.04 -17.26
C ALA A 80 -11.05 0.73 -18.49
N ARG A 81 -10.17 1.66 -18.85
CA ARG A 81 -9.13 1.46 -19.87
C ARG A 81 -7.80 1.29 -19.17
N ILE A 82 -7.13 0.17 -19.46
CA ILE A 82 -5.84 -0.17 -18.87
C ILE A 82 -4.78 -0.05 -19.96
N GLY A 83 -3.73 0.72 -19.69
CA GLY A 83 -2.50 0.80 -20.47
C GLY A 83 -1.30 0.26 -19.68
N GLY A 84 -0.19 0.00 -20.37
CA GLY A 84 1.01 -0.60 -19.77
C GLY A 84 0.98 -2.13 -19.76
N SER A 85 1.79 -2.73 -18.88
CA SER A 85 1.96 -4.18 -18.78
C SER A 85 1.97 -4.62 -17.31
N ILE A 86 1.35 -5.77 -17.02
CA ILE A 86 1.37 -6.41 -15.70
C ILE A 86 1.73 -7.87 -15.93
N LYS A 87 2.93 -8.27 -15.52
CA LYS A 87 3.43 -9.64 -15.68
C LYS A 87 3.56 -10.33 -14.33
N PHE A 88 3.02 -11.54 -14.25
CA PHE A 88 3.23 -12.46 -13.14
C PHE A 88 4.03 -13.67 -13.63
N LYS A 89 5.23 -13.90 -13.09
CA LYS A 89 6.17 -14.94 -13.56
C LYS A 89 6.30 -14.95 -15.10
N ASP A 90 6.60 -13.77 -15.65
CA ASP A 90 6.70 -13.48 -17.09
C ASP A 90 5.41 -13.62 -17.93
N ARG A 91 4.30 -14.06 -17.33
CA ARG A 91 3.00 -14.13 -18.00
C ARG A 91 2.28 -12.78 -17.95
N GLU A 92 2.00 -12.20 -19.11
CA GLU A 92 1.17 -11.00 -19.23
C GLU A 92 -0.26 -11.26 -18.74
N LEU A 93 -0.75 -10.37 -17.86
CA LEU A 93 -2.08 -10.43 -17.27
C LEU A 93 -3.06 -9.48 -17.96
N VAL A 94 -2.58 -8.34 -18.49
CA VAL A 94 -3.43 -7.37 -19.16
C VAL A 94 -4.03 -8.00 -20.42
N GLY A 95 -5.36 -7.90 -20.56
CA GLY A 95 -6.10 -8.46 -21.69
C GLY A 95 -6.47 -9.95 -21.55
N LEU A 96 -6.08 -10.63 -20.46
CA LEU A 96 -6.54 -11.98 -20.20
C LEU A 96 -8.06 -12.02 -19.97
N THR A 97 -8.70 -13.06 -20.51
CA THR A 97 -10.11 -13.33 -20.22
C THR A 97 -10.31 -13.80 -18.78
N TYR A 98 -11.54 -13.71 -18.27
CA TYR A 98 -11.88 -14.18 -16.92
C TYR A 98 -11.44 -15.63 -16.66
N LYS A 99 -11.66 -16.53 -17.64
CA LYS A 99 -11.27 -17.94 -17.55
C LYS A 99 -9.74 -18.12 -17.48
N GLN A 100 -8.98 -17.27 -18.18
CA GLN A 100 -7.52 -17.31 -18.14
C GLN A 100 -6.94 -16.72 -16.85
N MET A 101 -7.65 -15.78 -16.22
CA MET A 101 -7.31 -15.20 -14.91
C MET A 101 -7.65 -16.13 -13.74
N GLN A 102 -8.66 -16.98 -13.87
CA GLN A 102 -9.10 -17.89 -12.80
C GLN A 102 -7.96 -18.72 -12.17
N PRO A 103 -7.04 -19.37 -12.93
CA PRO A 103 -5.92 -20.09 -12.31
C PRO A 103 -4.82 -19.19 -11.76
N VAL A 104 -4.79 -17.90 -12.11
CA VAL A 104 -3.83 -16.92 -11.55
C VAL A 104 -4.34 -16.44 -10.20
N ARG A 105 -5.64 -16.15 -10.09
CA ARG A 105 -6.28 -15.74 -8.84
C ARG A 105 -6.33 -16.92 -7.87
N GLY A 106 -6.05 -16.67 -6.60
CA GLY A 106 -6.06 -17.71 -5.56
C GLY A 106 -4.77 -18.52 -5.53
N ASN A 107 -4.38 -19.16 -6.63
CA ASN A 107 -3.19 -20.04 -6.68
C ASN A 107 -1.87 -19.28 -6.90
N GLY A 108 -1.88 -18.23 -7.73
CA GLY A 108 -0.67 -17.45 -8.01
C GLY A 108 -0.65 -16.15 -7.23
N ILE A 109 -1.73 -15.38 -7.33
CA ILE A 109 -1.90 -14.08 -6.67
C ILE A 109 -3.18 -14.13 -5.84
N ALA A 110 -3.05 -13.85 -4.55
CA ALA A 110 -4.15 -13.69 -3.62
C ALA A 110 -4.38 -12.22 -3.28
N MET A 111 -5.61 -11.88 -2.91
CA MET A 111 -5.98 -10.54 -2.47
C MET A 111 -6.67 -10.60 -1.11
N ILE A 112 -6.23 -9.75 -0.20
CA ILE A 112 -6.86 -9.46 1.09
C ILE A 112 -7.54 -8.10 0.92
N PHE A 113 -8.87 -8.07 0.99
CA PHE A 113 -9.67 -6.87 0.78
C PHE A 113 -9.76 -6.01 2.05
N GLN A 114 -10.10 -4.73 1.87
CA GLN A 114 -10.17 -3.71 2.92
C GLN A 114 -11.20 -3.99 4.03
N ASP A 115 -12.30 -4.72 3.74
CA ASP A 115 -13.36 -4.98 4.72
C ASP A 115 -13.68 -6.49 4.88
N PRO A 116 -13.36 -7.11 6.04
CA PRO A 116 -13.70 -8.50 6.31
C PRO A 116 -15.21 -8.74 6.47
N MET A 117 -15.99 -7.72 6.84
CA MET A 117 -17.43 -7.84 7.09
C MET A 117 -18.22 -8.13 5.83
N THR A 118 -17.77 -7.59 4.70
CA THR A 118 -18.38 -7.83 3.39
C THR A 118 -17.82 -9.09 2.71
N SER A 119 -16.68 -9.59 3.17
CA SER A 119 -15.96 -10.69 2.54
C SER A 119 -16.44 -12.08 2.98
N LEU A 120 -16.87 -12.23 4.24
CA LEU A 120 -17.40 -13.51 4.75
C LEU A 120 -18.92 -13.59 4.62
N ASN A 121 -19.41 -14.65 4.00
CA ASN A 121 -20.85 -14.92 3.90
C ASN A 121 -21.40 -15.35 5.28
N PRO A 122 -22.38 -14.62 5.85
CA PRO A 122 -22.85 -14.87 7.21
C PRO A 122 -23.65 -16.16 7.39
N VAL A 123 -24.11 -16.80 6.30
CA VAL A 123 -24.93 -18.02 6.35
C VAL A 123 -24.12 -19.32 6.22
N TYR A 124 -22.81 -19.23 6.01
CA TYR A 124 -21.91 -20.38 5.98
C TYR A 124 -20.91 -20.32 7.14
N THR A 125 -20.48 -21.48 7.63
CA THR A 125 -19.41 -21.54 8.63
C THR A 125 -18.08 -21.09 8.03
N VAL A 126 -17.17 -20.59 8.87
CA VAL A 126 -15.85 -20.12 8.45
C VAL A 126 -15.08 -21.23 7.75
N GLY A 127 -14.99 -22.42 8.37
CA GLY A 127 -14.28 -23.56 7.81
C GLY A 127 -14.87 -24.05 6.48
N TRP A 128 -16.19 -23.95 6.29
CA TRP A 128 -16.81 -24.29 5.01
C TRP A 128 -16.36 -23.35 3.89
N GLN A 129 -16.32 -22.04 4.16
CA GLN A 129 -15.92 -21.04 3.16
C GLN A 129 -14.43 -21.18 2.78
N LEU A 130 -13.57 -21.45 3.77
CA LEU A 130 -12.16 -21.75 3.50
C LEU A 130 -12.01 -23.04 2.67
N ALA A 131 -12.69 -24.11 3.06
CA ALA A 131 -12.64 -25.38 2.32
C ALA A 131 -13.17 -25.23 0.89
N GLU A 132 -14.20 -24.40 0.66
CA GLU A 132 -14.72 -24.10 -0.67
C GLU A 132 -13.69 -23.37 -1.54
N ALA A 133 -13.01 -22.36 -0.98
CA ALA A 133 -11.92 -21.65 -1.67
C ALA A 133 -10.78 -22.59 -2.09
N TYR A 134 -10.49 -23.63 -1.29
CA TYR A 134 -9.50 -24.65 -1.66
C TYR A 134 -10.01 -25.60 -2.74
N LEU A 135 -11.24 -26.09 -2.61
CA LEU A 135 -11.89 -26.99 -3.58
C LEU A 135 -12.10 -26.34 -4.95
N ALA A 136 -12.27 -25.02 -5.01
CA ALA A 136 -12.41 -24.29 -6.26
C ALA A 136 -11.16 -24.37 -7.15
N HIS A 137 -10.00 -24.68 -6.55
CA HIS A 137 -8.70 -24.70 -7.21
C HIS A 137 -8.00 -26.06 -7.21
N HIS A 138 -8.48 -27.02 -6.40
CA HIS A 138 -7.83 -28.31 -6.18
C HIS A 138 -8.82 -29.47 -6.30
N ASP A 139 -8.43 -30.53 -7.00
CA ASP A 139 -9.21 -31.77 -7.10
C ASP A 139 -8.95 -32.67 -5.89
N VAL A 140 -9.59 -32.35 -4.76
CA VAL A 140 -9.42 -33.05 -3.48
C VAL A 140 -10.76 -33.39 -2.84
N SER A 141 -10.74 -34.36 -1.91
CA SER A 141 -11.94 -34.68 -1.13
C SER A 141 -12.34 -33.54 -0.20
N LYS A 142 -13.65 -33.41 0.09
CA LYS A 142 -14.16 -32.45 1.09
C LYS A 142 -13.50 -32.58 2.46
N LYS A 143 -13.11 -33.81 2.85
CA LYS A 143 -12.42 -34.08 4.11
C LYS A 143 -11.01 -33.47 4.11
N ALA A 144 -10.28 -33.58 3.00
CA ALA A 144 -8.96 -32.97 2.85
C ALA A 144 -9.05 -31.45 2.83
N ALA A 145 -10.02 -30.88 2.10
CA ALA A 145 -10.26 -29.44 2.09
C ALA A 145 -10.61 -28.87 3.47
N TRP A 146 -11.42 -29.60 4.26
CA TRP A 146 -11.72 -29.20 5.64
C TRP A 146 -10.47 -29.22 6.53
N ALA A 147 -9.61 -30.24 6.38
CA ALA A 147 -8.34 -30.30 7.11
C ALA A 147 -7.43 -29.11 6.76
N LYS A 148 -7.30 -28.77 5.48
CA LYS A 148 -6.56 -27.59 5.03
C LYS A 148 -7.17 -26.28 5.54
N ALA A 149 -8.49 -26.19 5.65
CA ALA A 149 -9.16 -25.04 6.25
C ALA A 149 -8.81 -24.87 7.74
N VAL A 150 -8.73 -25.96 8.50
CA VAL A 150 -8.28 -25.93 9.91
C VAL A 150 -6.81 -25.51 10.00
N GLU A 151 -5.94 -26.09 9.17
CA GLU A 151 -4.51 -25.74 9.08
C GLU A 151 -4.32 -24.24 8.77
N ALA A 152 -5.09 -23.71 7.80
CA ALA A 152 -5.03 -22.29 7.46
C ALA A 152 -5.48 -21.38 8.62
N LEU A 153 -6.50 -21.79 9.39
CA LEU A 153 -6.91 -21.07 10.61
C LEU A 153 -5.83 -21.12 11.70
N GLU A 154 -5.12 -22.24 11.84
CA GLU A 154 -3.99 -22.38 12.75
C GLU A 154 -2.84 -21.45 12.37
N LEU A 155 -2.49 -21.42 11.07
CA LEU A 155 -1.42 -20.59 10.52
C LEU A 155 -1.63 -19.10 10.81
N VAL A 156 -2.87 -18.63 10.69
CA VAL A 156 -3.23 -17.23 11.01
C VAL A 156 -3.48 -16.99 12.51
N GLY A 157 -3.22 -17.97 13.38
CA GLY A 157 -3.28 -17.83 14.84
C GLY A 157 -4.69 -17.84 15.44
N ILE A 158 -5.68 -18.48 14.80
CA ILE A 158 -7.00 -18.67 15.41
C ILE A 158 -6.91 -19.76 16.49
N PRO A 159 -7.28 -19.47 17.76
CA PRO A 159 -7.21 -20.45 18.83
C PRO A 159 -8.28 -21.52 18.68
N GLN A 160 -7.93 -22.79 18.94
CA GLN A 160 -8.83 -23.95 18.78
C GLN A 160 -9.42 -24.02 17.36
N PRO A 161 -8.59 -24.04 16.30
CA PRO A 161 -9.04 -23.91 14.92
C PRO A 161 -10.07 -24.97 14.52
N ASP A 162 -9.92 -26.22 15.01
CA ASP A 162 -10.90 -27.30 14.79
C ASP A 162 -12.33 -26.93 15.21
N ARG A 163 -12.45 -26.31 16.39
CA ARG A 163 -13.74 -25.89 16.93
C ARG A 163 -14.24 -24.64 16.22
N ARG A 164 -13.35 -23.67 16.01
CA ARG A 164 -13.66 -22.36 15.40
C ARG A 164 -14.06 -22.49 13.92
N ALA A 165 -13.54 -23.47 13.19
CA ALA A 165 -13.93 -23.76 11.82
C ALA A 165 -15.44 -24.05 11.66
N SER A 166 -16.08 -24.61 12.69
CA SER A 166 -17.51 -24.91 12.69
C SER A 166 -18.40 -23.72 13.06
N GLN A 167 -17.81 -22.56 13.39
CA GLN A 167 -18.55 -21.36 13.77
C GLN A 167 -18.87 -20.49 12.55
N TYR A 168 -19.90 -19.68 12.70
CA TYR A 168 -20.29 -18.67 11.72
C TYR A 168 -19.50 -17.36 11.92
N PRO A 169 -19.40 -16.51 10.88
CA PRO A 169 -18.69 -15.23 10.99
C PRO A 169 -19.17 -14.36 12.16
N HIS A 170 -20.48 -14.34 12.44
CA HIS A 170 -21.05 -13.53 13.52
C HIS A 170 -20.60 -13.96 14.93
N GLU A 171 -20.03 -15.16 15.09
CA GLU A 171 -19.45 -15.67 16.34
C GLU A 171 -17.96 -15.30 16.52
N PHE A 172 -17.32 -14.75 15.49
CA PHE A 172 -15.93 -14.28 15.54
C PHE A 172 -15.84 -12.81 15.96
N SER A 173 -14.76 -12.44 16.66
CA SER A 173 -14.40 -11.02 16.86
C SER A 173 -13.94 -10.39 15.53
N GLY A 174 -13.86 -9.06 15.46
CA GLY A 174 -13.36 -8.35 14.26
C GLY A 174 -11.99 -8.85 13.81
N GLY A 175 -11.01 -8.92 14.73
CA GLY A 175 -9.68 -9.46 14.43
C GLY A 175 -9.68 -10.93 14.01
N MET A 176 -10.57 -11.77 14.58
CA MET A 176 -10.70 -13.16 14.14
C MET A 176 -11.29 -13.26 12.72
N ARG A 177 -12.24 -12.39 12.35
CA ARG A 177 -12.77 -12.33 10.98
C ARG A 177 -11.69 -11.90 9.99
N GLN A 178 -10.86 -10.93 10.37
CA GLN A 178 -9.72 -10.51 9.55
C GLN A 178 -8.74 -11.67 9.34
N ARG A 179 -8.35 -12.36 10.41
CA ARG A 179 -7.50 -13.56 10.33
C ARG A 179 -8.12 -14.65 9.44
N ALA A 180 -9.43 -14.90 9.56
CA ALA A 180 -10.12 -15.87 8.71
C ALA A 180 -10.11 -15.47 7.22
N MET A 181 -10.25 -14.19 6.90
CA MET A 181 -10.12 -13.68 5.53
C MET A 181 -8.68 -13.86 5.00
N ILE A 182 -7.67 -13.58 5.83
CA ILE A 182 -6.26 -13.84 5.48
C ILE A 182 -6.06 -15.33 5.23
N ALA A 183 -6.58 -16.20 6.10
CA ALA A 183 -6.50 -17.65 5.93
C ALA A 183 -7.14 -18.10 4.60
N MET A 184 -8.29 -17.53 4.24
CA MET A 184 -8.93 -17.80 2.95
C MET A 184 -8.08 -17.33 1.76
N ALA A 185 -7.41 -16.18 1.87
CA ALA A 185 -6.54 -15.66 0.81
C ALA A 185 -5.30 -16.55 0.59
N ILE A 186 -4.72 -17.08 1.67
CA ILE A 186 -3.46 -17.85 1.61
C ILE A 186 -3.65 -19.35 1.49
N ILE A 187 -4.88 -19.88 1.59
CA ILE A 187 -5.13 -21.33 1.67
C ILE A 187 -4.61 -22.12 0.46
N ASN A 188 -4.46 -21.45 -0.68
CA ASN A 188 -3.96 -22.01 -1.93
C ASN A 188 -2.44 -21.81 -2.12
N ASP A 189 -1.73 -21.41 -1.06
CA ASP A 189 -0.29 -21.20 -1.03
C ASP A 189 0.22 -20.26 -2.16
N PRO A 190 -0.32 -19.01 -2.26
CA PRO A 190 -0.04 -18.09 -3.36
C PRO A 190 1.41 -17.59 -3.35
N ASP A 191 1.97 -17.33 -4.53
CA ASP A 191 3.30 -16.71 -4.66
C ASP A 191 3.27 -15.21 -4.34
N VAL A 192 2.15 -14.52 -4.58
CA VAL A 192 1.99 -13.08 -4.31
C VAL A 192 0.75 -12.84 -3.48
N ILE A 193 0.88 -12.02 -2.43
CA ILE A 193 -0.22 -11.56 -1.59
C ILE A 193 -0.36 -10.04 -1.76
N VAL A 194 -1.52 -9.60 -2.23
CA VAL A 194 -1.90 -8.19 -2.30
C VAL A 194 -2.81 -7.87 -1.12
N ALA A 195 -2.35 -7.03 -0.20
CA ALA A 195 -3.11 -6.64 0.98
C ALA A 195 -3.56 -5.18 0.87
N ASP A 196 -4.83 -4.96 0.56
CA ASP A 196 -5.41 -3.61 0.39
C ASP A 196 -6.06 -3.16 1.69
N GLU A 197 -5.37 -2.27 2.42
CA GLU A 197 -5.78 -1.76 3.72
C GLU A 197 -6.16 -2.87 4.73
N PRO A 198 -5.27 -3.86 4.96
CA PRO A 198 -5.58 -5.08 5.72
C PRO A 198 -5.80 -4.85 7.22
N THR A 199 -5.65 -3.62 7.70
CA THR A 199 -5.73 -3.23 9.10
C THR A 199 -6.76 -2.14 9.36
N THR A 200 -7.47 -1.68 8.33
CA THR A 200 -8.49 -0.64 8.46
C THR A 200 -9.62 -1.10 9.41
N ALA A 201 -10.13 -0.14 10.20
CA ALA A 201 -11.18 -0.36 11.20
C ALA A 201 -10.84 -1.33 12.36
N LEU A 202 -9.56 -1.66 12.57
CA LEU A 202 -9.08 -2.43 13.73
C LEU A 202 -8.31 -1.54 14.70
N ASP A 203 -8.31 -1.90 15.98
CA ASP A 203 -7.49 -1.23 16.99
C ASP A 203 -5.99 -1.48 16.77
N VAL A 204 -5.14 -0.54 17.18
CA VAL A 204 -3.69 -0.55 16.92
C VAL A 204 -3.01 -1.86 17.37
N THR A 205 -3.49 -2.49 18.45
CA THR A 205 -2.92 -3.76 18.92
C THR A 205 -3.24 -4.89 17.95
N VAL A 206 -4.50 -4.99 17.50
CA VAL A 206 -4.90 -5.99 16.50
C VAL A 206 -4.22 -5.73 15.16
N GLN A 207 -4.07 -4.47 14.73
CA GLN A 207 -3.36 -4.13 13.49
C GLN A 207 -1.95 -4.72 13.48
N ALA A 208 -1.16 -4.46 14.52
CA ALA A 208 0.20 -4.99 14.66
C ALA A 208 0.23 -6.52 14.57
N GLN A 209 -0.67 -7.20 15.28
CA GLN A 209 -0.73 -8.66 15.25
C GLN A 209 -1.14 -9.23 13.87
N ILE A 210 -1.97 -8.52 13.11
CA ILE A 210 -2.33 -8.92 11.74
C ILE A 210 -1.12 -8.80 10.82
N LEU A 211 -0.38 -7.71 10.92
CA LEU A 211 0.80 -7.46 10.12
C LEU A 211 1.92 -8.46 10.43
N ASP A 212 2.18 -8.75 11.71
CA ASP A 212 3.11 -9.81 12.14
C ASP A 212 2.72 -11.17 11.55
N THR A 213 1.41 -11.44 11.43
CA THR A 213 0.91 -12.68 10.82
C THR A 213 1.26 -12.72 9.33
N LEU A 214 1.11 -11.61 8.60
CA LEU A 214 1.50 -11.53 7.18
C LEU A 214 3.01 -11.73 6.99
N LEU A 215 3.84 -11.12 7.84
CA LEU A 215 5.30 -11.29 7.79
C LEU A 215 5.72 -12.74 8.08
N ARG A 216 5.07 -13.38 9.06
CA ARG A 216 5.28 -14.80 9.33
C ARG A 216 4.89 -15.68 8.14
N ILE A 217 3.75 -15.40 7.50
CA ILE A 217 3.32 -16.11 6.29
C ILE A 217 4.35 -15.93 5.17
N ARG A 218 4.87 -14.71 4.97
CA ARG A 218 5.97 -14.46 4.03
C ARG A 218 7.17 -15.34 4.34
N ASP A 219 7.61 -15.39 5.59
CA ASP A 219 8.78 -16.17 5.99
C ASP A 219 8.58 -17.68 5.77
N GLU A 220 7.38 -18.19 6.02
CA GLU A 220 7.06 -19.62 5.85
C GLU A 220 6.84 -20.02 4.38
N THR A 221 6.32 -19.13 3.54
CA THR A 221 5.91 -19.44 2.14
C THR A 221 6.84 -18.86 1.07
N SER A 222 7.74 -17.94 1.43
CA SER A 222 8.52 -17.12 0.49
C SER A 222 7.65 -16.29 -0.48
N ALA A 223 6.39 -16.03 -0.14
CA ALA A 223 5.51 -15.19 -0.95
C ALA A 223 6.01 -13.74 -1.03
N GLY A 224 5.84 -13.07 -2.16
CA GLY A 224 6.00 -11.62 -2.25
C GLY A 224 4.75 -10.93 -1.69
N ILE A 225 4.90 -9.91 -0.85
CA ILE A 225 3.76 -9.18 -0.29
C ILE A 225 3.74 -7.73 -0.81
N MET A 226 2.60 -7.31 -1.34
CA MET A 226 2.31 -5.91 -1.64
C MET A 226 1.29 -5.39 -0.62
N ILE A 227 1.71 -4.50 0.28
CA ILE A 227 0.83 -3.89 1.28
C ILE A 227 0.44 -2.50 0.79
N ILE A 228 -0.85 -2.26 0.64
CA ILE A 228 -1.42 -0.94 0.39
C ILE A 228 -1.99 -0.40 1.70
N THR A 229 -1.57 0.80 2.07
CA THR A 229 -2.09 1.48 3.25
C THR A 229 -2.04 2.99 3.06
N HIS A 230 -2.84 3.73 3.83
CA HIS A 230 -2.69 5.17 3.98
C HIS A 230 -1.88 5.53 5.23
N ASP A 231 -1.56 4.56 6.09
CA ASP A 231 -0.81 4.75 7.33
C ASP A 231 0.68 4.41 7.12
N LEU A 232 1.52 5.45 7.09
CA LEU A 232 2.97 5.30 6.97
C LEU A 232 3.63 4.79 8.26
N GLY A 233 3.01 4.99 9.43
CA GLY A 233 3.53 4.47 10.69
C GLY A 233 3.50 2.95 10.73
N VAL A 234 2.50 2.35 10.10
CA VAL A 234 2.37 0.90 9.94
C VAL A 234 3.47 0.29 9.07
N VAL A 235 3.84 0.94 7.95
CA VAL A 235 4.84 0.36 7.03
C VAL A 235 6.30 0.51 7.47
N ALA A 236 6.62 1.48 8.33
CA ALA A 236 8.00 1.84 8.70
C ALA A 236 8.87 0.67 9.20
N GLY A 237 8.27 -0.33 9.84
CA GLY A 237 9.00 -1.50 10.37
C GLY A 237 8.71 -2.82 9.66
N MET A 238 7.99 -2.79 8.53
CA MET A 238 7.35 -4.00 7.98
C MET A 238 7.61 -4.24 6.51
N VAL A 239 8.07 -3.22 5.77
CA VAL A 239 8.30 -3.33 4.33
C VAL A 239 9.78 -3.18 4.02
N ASP A 240 10.27 -3.88 3.00
CA ASP A 240 11.65 -3.72 2.53
C ASP A 240 11.80 -2.42 1.72
N ARG A 241 10.77 -2.09 0.93
CA ARG A 241 10.72 -0.90 0.08
C ARG A 241 9.35 -0.25 0.11
N VAL A 242 9.31 1.04 -0.17
CA VAL A 242 8.07 1.83 -0.21
C VAL A 242 7.94 2.60 -1.52
N GLN A 243 6.72 2.73 -2.01
CA GLN A 243 6.30 3.66 -3.04
C GLN A 243 5.24 4.60 -2.47
N VAL A 244 5.55 5.88 -2.46
CA VAL A 244 4.61 6.95 -2.10
C VAL A 244 3.89 7.40 -3.36
N MET A 245 2.56 7.29 -3.37
CA MET A 245 1.69 7.67 -4.48
C MET A 245 0.91 8.95 -4.18
N TYR A 246 0.85 9.83 -5.17
CA TYR A 246 0.04 11.04 -5.16
C TYR A 246 -0.47 11.34 -6.57
N GLY A 247 -1.73 11.79 -6.68
CA GLY A 247 -2.31 12.21 -7.96
C GLY A 247 -2.22 11.14 -9.07
N GLY A 248 -2.36 9.85 -8.71
CA GLY A 248 -2.28 8.73 -9.64
C GLY A 248 -0.85 8.30 -10.02
N THR A 249 0.19 8.97 -9.51
CA THR A 249 1.59 8.68 -9.87
C THR A 249 2.40 8.26 -8.64
N VAL A 250 3.51 7.52 -8.86
CA VAL A 250 4.56 7.39 -7.85
C VAL A 250 5.33 8.72 -7.78
N VAL A 251 5.40 9.30 -6.58
CA VAL A 251 6.09 10.56 -6.32
C VAL A 251 7.39 10.39 -5.54
N GLU A 252 7.55 9.29 -4.81
CA GLU A 252 8.80 8.93 -4.17
C GLU A 252 8.88 7.41 -3.99
N GLN A 253 10.05 6.81 -4.16
CA GLN A 253 10.26 5.39 -3.93
C GLN A 253 11.69 5.07 -3.52
N GLY A 254 11.87 4.02 -2.72
CA GLY A 254 13.19 3.58 -2.27
C GLY A 254 13.10 2.49 -1.22
N ALA A 255 14.24 2.15 -0.61
CA ALA A 255 14.23 1.39 0.65
C ALA A 255 13.45 2.16 1.71
N VAL A 256 12.77 1.46 2.61
CA VAL A 256 11.92 2.11 3.62
C VAL A 256 12.72 3.11 4.46
N ASP A 257 13.92 2.72 4.93
CA ASP A 257 14.78 3.55 5.77
C ASP A 257 15.19 4.85 5.04
N GLU A 258 15.58 4.74 3.77
CA GLU A 258 16.00 5.90 2.96
C GLU A 258 14.87 6.91 2.75
N VAL A 259 13.66 6.43 2.44
CA VAL A 259 12.49 7.31 2.24
C VAL A 259 12.03 7.92 3.57
N PHE A 260 12.17 7.20 4.69
CA PHE A 260 11.73 7.68 6.00
C PHE A 260 12.74 8.60 6.69
N GLU A 261 14.03 8.47 6.40
CA GLU A 261 15.08 9.30 7.01
C GLU A 261 15.47 10.50 6.13
N ALA A 262 15.46 10.32 4.81
CA ALA A 262 16.01 11.29 3.87
C ALA A 262 15.02 11.62 2.74
N GLN A 263 13.83 12.11 3.08
CA GLN A 263 12.77 12.42 2.11
C GLN A 263 13.27 13.37 1.00
N ARG A 264 12.83 13.10 -0.23
CA ARG A 264 13.15 13.88 -1.44
C ARG A 264 11.92 14.37 -2.19
N MET A 265 10.72 14.11 -1.66
CA MET A 265 9.48 14.71 -2.13
C MET A 265 8.79 15.50 -1.00
N PRO A 266 8.45 16.79 -1.20
CA PRO A 266 7.76 17.59 -0.18
C PRO A 266 6.43 16.98 0.29
N TYR A 267 5.72 16.25 -0.58
CA TYR A 267 4.52 15.52 -0.18
C TYR A 267 4.83 14.45 0.87
N THR A 268 5.89 13.66 0.69
CA THR A 268 6.32 12.63 1.65
C THR A 268 6.74 13.26 2.98
N VAL A 269 7.45 14.39 2.95
CA VAL A 269 7.78 15.17 4.16
C VAL A 269 6.52 15.55 4.93
N GLY A 270 5.52 16.11 4.24
CA GLY A 270 4.25 16.48 4.86
C GLY A 270 3.50 15.26 5.41
N LEU A 271 3.51 14.16 4.66
CA LEU A 271 2.78 12.94 5.02
C LEU A 271 3.37 12.28 6.28
N LEU A 272 4.70 12.20 6.38
CA LEU A 272 5.40 11.72 7.56
C LEU A 272 5.27 12.70 8.74
N GLY A 273 5.32 14.01 8.48
CA GLY A 273 5.12 15.05 9.48
C GLY A 273 3.70 15.07 10.09
N SER A 274 2.72 14.54 9.37
CA SER A 274 1.34 14.36 9.86
C SER A 274 1.16 13.13 10.77
N ILE A 275 2.16 12.25 10.90
CA ILE A 275 2.06 11.06 11.76
C ILE A 275 2.16 11.47 13.24
N PRO A 276 1.25 10.98 14.12
CA PRO A 276 1.34 11.24 15.54
C PRO A 276 2.67 10.77 16.13
N ASN A 277 3.45 11.71 16.66
CA ASN A 277 4.70 11.43 17.34
C ASN A 277 4.50 11.46 18.87
N PRO A 278 4.80 10.37 19.61
CA PRO A 278 4.70 10.33 21.07
C PRO A 278 5.50 11.43 21.79
N GLN A 279 6.63 11.86 21.24
CA GLN A 279 7.43 12.97 21.76
C GLN A 279 6.75 14.34 21.56
N LEU A 280 5.74 14.43 20.69
CA LEU A 280 4.92 15.63 20.44
C LEU A 280 3.54 15.56 21.11
N LEU A 281 3.33 14.64 22.06
CA LEU A 281 2.08 14.52 22.83
C LEU A 281 1.68 15.89 23.42
N GLY A 282 0.48 16.36 23.06
CA GLY A 282 -0.06 17.65 23.51
C GLY A 282 0.15 18.81 22.53
N LYS A 283 0.92 18.65 21.45
CA LYS A 283 1.00 19.61 20.35
C LYS A 283 -0.03 19.29 19.26
N ARG A 284 -0.48 20.31 18.52
CA ARG A 284 -1.34 20.09 17.33
C ARG A 284 -0.57 19.31 16.27
N LEU A 285 -1.25 18.39 15.60
CA LEU A 285 -0.72 17.72 14.42
C LEU A 285 -0.48 18.75 13.31
N THR A 286 0.49 18.50 12.45
CA THR A 286 0.86 19.36 11.33
C THR A 286 0.24 18.81 10.04
N PRO A 287 -0.94 19.29 9.61
CA PRO A 287 -1.59 18.79 8.39
C PRO A 287 -0.95 19.39 7.14
N ILE A 288 -1.00 18.65 6.03
CA ILE A 288 -0.81 19.24 4.71
C ILE A 288 -2.08 20.01 4.34
N LYS A 289 -1.99 21.34 4.25
CA LYS A 289 -3.12 22.22 3.88
C LYS A 289 -3.67 21.89 2.48
N GLY A 290 -4.92 22.29 2.25
CA GLY A 290 -5.64 22.10 0.99
C GLY A 290 -6.21 20.69 0.79
N ALA A 291 -6.84 20.47 -0.36
CA ALA A 291 -7.43 19.19 -0.75
C ALA A 291 -6.62 18.51 -1.87
N PRO A 292 -6.56 17.17 -1.94
CA PRO A 292 -5.97 16.46 -3.07
C PRO A 292 -6.59 16.91 -4.42
N PRO A 293 -5.80 16.93 -5.52
CA PRO A 293 -6.32 17.33 -6.82
C PRO A 293 -7.38 16.35 -7.31
N SER A 294 -8.33 16.86 -8.09
CA SER A 294 -9.23 15.99 -8.84
C SER A 294 -8.43 15.23 -9.90
N LEU A 295 -8.55 13.90 -9.90
CA LEU A 295 -7.94 13.04 -10.94
C LEU A 295 -8.59 13.19 -12.31
N MET A 296 -9.72 13.90 -12.40
CA MET A 296 -10.36 14.29 -13.67
C MET A 296 -9.76 15.58 -14.22
N ASN A 297 -9.42 16.52 -13.34
CA ASN A 297 -8.92 17.85 -13.67
C ASN A 297 -7.61 18.11 -12.92
N LEU A 298 -6.57 17.38 -13.32
CA LEU A 298 -5.24 17.53 -12.74
C LEU A 298 -4.66 18.91 -13.07
N PRO A 299 -3.92 19.54 -12.15
CA PRO A 299 -3.22 20.78 -12.47
C PRO A 299 -2.19 20.53 -13.57
N LYS A 300 -1.89 21.57 -14.34
CA LYS A 300 -0.78 21.54 -15.27
C LYS A 300 0.53 21.43 -14.48
N GLY A 301 1.45 20.60 -14.96
CA GLY A 301 2.74 20.38 -14.32
C GLY A 301 2.70 19.35 -13.18
N CYS A 302 3.44 19.62 -12.10
CA CYS A 302 3.48 18.78 -10.91
C CYS A 302 2.11 18.76 -10.21
N SER A 303 1.57 17.55 -10.05
CA SER A 303 0.27 17.32 -9.37
C SER A 303 0.20 17.87 -7.93
N PHE A 304 1.33 17.93 -7.21
CA PHE A 304 1.41 18.45 -5.84
C PHE A 304 1.67 19.96 -5.75
N SER A 305 1.97 20.63 -6.87
CA SER A 305 2.33 22.06 -6.86
C SER A 305 1.33 22.98 -6.13
N PRO A 306 -0.01 22.76 -6.14
CA PRO A 306 -0.93 23.63 -5.42
C PRO A 306 -0.84 23.55 -3.89
N ARG A 307 -0.21 22.50 -3.35
CA ARG A 307 -0.07 22.24 -1.89
C ARG A 307 1.40 22.22 -1.45
N CYS A 308 2.33 22.48 -2.37
CA CYS A 308 3.75 22.34 -2.12
C CYS A 308 4.35 23.67 -1.62
N PRO A 309 4.98 23.71 -0.44
CA PRO A 309 5.65 24.92 0.07
C PRO A 309 6.94 25.27 -0.71
N LEU A 310 7.43 24.36 -1.56
CA LEU A 310 8.61 24.54 -2.40
C LEU A 310 8.26 24.69 -3.89
N ALA A 311 7.01 25.07 -4.20
CA ALA A 311 6.57 25.23 -5.58
C ALA A 311 7.28 26.40 -6.28
N ILE A 312 7.84 26.14 -7.45
CA ILE A 312 8.37 27.15 -8.37
C ILE A 312 7.54 27.18 -9.66
N ASP A 313 7.73 28.16 -10.54
CA ASP A 313 6.96 28.27 -11.78
C ASP A 313 7.09 27.03 -12.67
N GLU A 314 8.27 26.42 -12.74
CA GLU A 314 8.49 25.17 -13.48
C GLU A 314 7.57 24.03 -13.00
N CYS A 315 7.26 23.98 -11.69
CA CYS A 315 6.33 23.00 -11.12
C CYS A 315 4.89 23.18 -11.63
N ARG A 316 4.51 24.37 -12.10
CA ARG A 316 3.17 24.68 -12.62
C ARG A 316 3.08 24.46 -14.13
N GLU A 317 4.22 24.24 -14.79
CA GLU A 317 4.31 24.12 -16.24
C GLU A 317 4.61 22.70 -16.71
N THR A 318 5.49 21.98 -16.00
CA THR A 318 5.99 20.66 -16.40
C THR A 318 5.85 19.63 -15.26
N GLU A 319 5.39 18.43 -15.60
CA GLU A 319 5.32 17.32 -14.65
C GLU A 319 6.75 16.76 -14.48
N PRO A 320 7.30 16.73 -13.26
CA PRO A 320 8.63 16.16 -13.03
C PRO A 320 8.66 14.68 -13.41
N ALA A 321 9.78 14.22 -13.96
CA ALA A 321 10.05 12.80 -14.13
C ALA A 321 10.39 12.17 -12.78
N LEU A 322 10.15 10.86 -12.63
CA LEU A 322 10.63 10.09 -11.48
C LEU A 322 12.12 9.79 -11.70
N LEU A 323 12.99 10.56 -11.05
CA LEU A 323 14.44 10.48 -11.24
C LEU A 323 15.13 10.01 -9.96
N GLU A 324 16.29 9.37 -10.11
CA GLU A 324 17.13 9.00 -8.98
C GLU A 324 17.64 10.25 -8.27
N THR A 325 17.69 10.21 -6.94
CA THR A 325 18.08 11.33 -6.09
C THR A 325 19.60 11.31 -5.85
N ASP A 326 20.07 12.05 -4.85
CA ASP A 326 21.43 11.96 -4.32
C ASP A 326 21.74 10.61 -3.66
N ARG A 327 20.73 9.76 -3.44
CA ARG A 327 20.87 8.44 -2.81
C ARG A 327 20.56 7.32 -3.79
N HIS A 328 21.44 6.31 -3.81
CA HIS A 328 21.32 5.20 -4.75
C HIS A 328 20.04 4.39 -4.51
N GLY A 329 19.27 4.16 -5.57
CA GLY A 329 18.01 3.40 -5.51
C GLY A 329 16.84 4.16 -4.88
N HIS A 330 17.01 5.45 -4.58
CA HIS A 330 15.97 6.35 -4.11
C HIS A 330 15.58 7.28 -5.25
N PHE A 331 14.29 7.33 -5.57
CA PHE A 331 13.77 8.14 -6.67
C PHE A 331 12.70 9.10 -6.18
N ALA A 332 12.66 10.30 -6.73
CA ALA A 332 11.64 11.30 -6.44
C ALA A 332 11.14 11.99 -7.71
N ARG A 333 9.86 12.31 -7.73
CA ARG A 333 9.18 13.06 -8.79
C ARG A 333 9.09 14.52 -8.40
N CYS A 334 10.23 15.21 -8.33
CA CYS A 334 10.31 16.59 -7.86
C CYS A 334 11.42 17.38 -8.55
N HIS A 335 11.12 18.56 -9.08
CA HIS A 335 12.11 19.50 -9.62
C HIS A 335 13.07 20.05 -8.54
N ARG A 336 12.65 20.00 -7.28
CA ARG A 336 13.37 20.53 -6.11
C ARG A 336 13.91 19.43 -5.19
N SER A 337 14.01 18.18 -5.66
CA SER A 337 14.54 17.07 -4.84
C SER A 337 15.94 17.36 -4.30
N GLY A 338 16.83 17.91 -5.14
CA GLY A 338 18.18 18.31 -4.73
C GLY A 338 18.21 19.49 -3.76
N TYR A 339 17.28 20.45 -3.86
CA TYR A 339 17.15 21.53 -2.88
C TYR A 339 16.62 21.02 -1.54
N LEU A 340 15.62 20.13 -1.58
CA LEU A 340 15.09 19.51 -0.37
C LEU A 340 16.18 18.74 0.40
N ALA A 341 17.14 18.14 -0.31
CA ALA A 341 18.29 17.46 0.29
C ALA A 341 19.23 18.39 1.09
N THR A 342 19.21 19.72 0.84
CA THR A 342 20.04 20.69 1.57
C THR A 342 19.36 21.24 2.83
N ILE A 343 18.07 20.96 3.04
CA ILE A 343 17.32 21.44 4.20
C ILE A 343 17.59 20.50 5.38
N GLU A 344 18.15 21.01 6.47
CA GLU A 344 18.46 20.19 7.66
C GLU A 344 17.20 19.66 8.36
N GLN A 345 16.11 20.44 8.35
CA GLN A 345 14.85 20.09 9.02
C GLN A 345 13.65 20.19 8.08
N PRO A 346 13.52 19.28 7.09
CA PRO A 346 12.45 19.31 6.11
C PRO A 346 11.04 19.35 6.72
N GLN A 347 10.84 18.71 7.88
CA GLN A 347 9.56 18.70 8.61
C GLN A 347 9.03 20.10 8.94
N LYS A 348 9.91 21.12 9.04
CA LYS A 348 9.50 22.51 9.29
C LYS A 348 8.78 23.14 8.10
N LEU A 349 8.90 22.59 6.90
CA LEU A 349 8.22 23.09 5.69
C LEU A 349 6.69 23.16 5.84
N PHE A 350 6.12 22.33 6.71
CA PHE A 350 4.68 22.32 6.99
C PHE A 350 4.34 22.87 8.38
N ALA A 351 5.35 23.19 9.20
CA ALA A 351 5.14 23.70 10.55
C ALA A 351 4.68 25.16 10.49
N HIS A 352 3.40 25.40 10.76
CA HIS A 352 2.86 26.74 10.92
C HIS A 352 2.91 27.16 12.39
N GLU A 353 3.42 28.37 12.66
CA GLU A 353 3.13 29.07 13.90
C GLU A 353 1.71 29.61 13.80
N GLU A 354 0.71 28.89 14.34
CA GLU A 354 -0.54 29.55 14.66
C GLU A 354 -0.34 30.31 15.98
N ILE A 355 -0.41 31.64 15.88
CA ILE A 355 -0.53 32.54 17.03
C ILE A 355 -1.72 32.07 17.88
N GLY A 356 -1.42 31.59 19.08
CA GLY A 356 -2.40 31.43 20.15
C GLY A 356 -2.81 29.98 20.43
N VAL A 357 -2.63 29.61 21.71
CA VAL A 357 -3.41 28.57 22.36
C VAL A 357 -4.89 28.90 22.16
N VAL A 358 -5.58 28.19 21.28
CA VAL A 358 -7.03 28.35 21.12
C VAL A 358 -7.69 27.70 22.33
N GLU A 359 -8.07 28.51 23.33
CA GLU A 359 -8.83 28.08 24.52
C GLU A 359 -10.25 27.58 24.20
N ASN A 360 -10.68 27.59 22.93
CA ASN A 360 -12.01 27.11 22.56
C ASN A 360 -12.11 26.57 21.10
N PRO A 361 -12.04 25.24 20.87
CA PRO A 361 -12.15 24.63 19.54
C PRO A 361 -13.50 24.86 18.84
N ALA A 362 -14.54 25.28 19.57
CA ALA A 362 -15.88 25.48 19.02
C ALA A 362 -16.04 26.77 18.19
N ALA A 363 -15.02 27.65 18.15
CA ALA A 363 -15.08 28.91 17.42
C ALA A 363 -14.71 28.82 15.94
N LEU A 364 -14.23 27.66 15.44
CA LEU A 364 -13.74 27.48 14.07
C LEU A 364 -14.84 27.28 12.99
N THR A 365 -16.10 27.59 13.27
CA THR A 365 -17.22 27.39 12.32
C THR A 365 -17.44 28.53 11.32
N MET A 366 -16.46 29.40 11.10
CA MET A 366 -16.49 30.35 9.98
C MET A 366 -15.18 30.23 9.19
N ALA A 367 -15.25 29.51 8.06
CA ALA A 367 -14.20 29.52 7.06
C ALA A 367 -14.15 30.92 6.43
N ASP A 368 -13.04 31.62 6.61
CA ASP A 368 -12.73 32.84 5.85
C ASP A 368 -12.17 32.41 4.48
N PRO A 369 -12.91 32.65 3.38
CA PRO A 369 -12.51 32.19 2.05
C PRO A 369 -11.33 32.96 1.44
N ASP A 370 -10.86 34.04 2.10
CA ASP A 370 -9.78 34.91 1.58
C ASP A 370 -8.41 34.66 2.24
N ILE A 371 -8.28 33.65 3.12
CA ILE A 371 -6.98 33.28 3.70
C ILE A 371 -6.08 32.65 2.61
N PRO A 372 -4.89 33.20 2.35
CA PRO A 372 -3.97 32.61 1.38
C PRO A 372 -3.62 31.16 1.78
N VAL A 373 -3.87 30.24 0.85
CA VAL A 373 -3.72 28.78 1.04
C VAL A 373 -2.26 28.33 1.04
N ALA A 374 -1.36 29.19 0.58
CA ALA A 374 0.10 29.01 0.62
C ALA A 374 0.77 30.31 1.09
N GLU A 375 1.75 30.15 1.97
CA GLU A 375 2.63 31.22 2.48
C GLU A 375 3.73 31.48 1.44
N ASP A 376 4.23 32.71 1.33
CA ASP A 376 5.25 33.06 0.33
C ASP A 376 6.58 32.36 0.65
N LEU A 377 7.34 31.99 -0.39
CA LEU A 377 8.62 31.30 -0.25
C LEU A 377 9.61 32.16 0.55
N GLU A 378 9.58 33.47 0.35
CA GLU A 378 10.43 34.43 1.07
C GLU A 378 10.16 34.40 2.59
N ASP A 379 8.89 34.24 3.00
CA ASP A 379 8.51 34.15 4.41
C ASP A 379 8.97 32.81 5.04
N VAL A 380 8.92 31.73 4.26
CA VAL A 380 9.41 30.40 4.69
C VAL A 380 10.93 30.39 4.81
N GLU A 381 11.65 30.99 3.86
CA GLU A 381 13.12 31.09 3.87
C GLU A 381 13.63 32.00 4.98
N ALA A 382 12.95 33.13 5.26
CA ALA A 382 13.31 34.03 6.36
C ALA A 382 13.26 33.32 7.72
N ARG A 383 12.25 32.48 7.96
CA ARG A 383 12.10 31.71 9.21
C ARG A 383 13.20 30.67 9.41
N LEU A 384 13.64 30.01 8.34
CA LEU A 384 14.75 29.05 8.40
C LEU A 384 16.07 29.74 8.79
N HIS A 385 16.30 30.96 8.30
CA HIS A 385 17.50 31.73 8.61
C HIS A 385 17.50 32.41 9.99
N GLU A 386 16.34 32.87 10.50
CA GLU A 386 16.27 33.50 11.81
C GLU A 386 16.59 32.52 12.96
N GLU A 387 16.20 31.25 12.84
CA GLU A 387 16.50 30.24 13.87
C GLU A 387 17.97 29.79 13.90
N GLU A 388 18.66 29.76 12.76
CA GLU A 388 20.12 29.51 12.69
C GLU A 388 20.92 30.62 13.40
N SER A 389 20.43 31.86 13.33
CA SER A 389 21.07 33.01 14.00
C SER A 389 20.83 33.06 15.52
N SER A 390 19.79 32.39 16.01
CA SER A 390 19.43 32.38 17.45
C SER A 390 20.02 31.19 18.23
N THR A 391 20.68 30.26 17.54
CA THR A 391 21.41 29.12 18.14
C THR A 391 22.94 29.26 18.10
N SER A 392 23.45 30.44 17.74
CA SER A 392 24.88 30.81 17.78
C SER A 392 25.30 31.48 19.09
#